data_AF-A0A6H1ZUD5-F1
#
_entry.id   AF-A0A6H1ZUD5-F1
#
_cell.length_a   1.000
_cell.length_b   1.000
_cell.length_c   1.000
_cell.angle_alpha   90.00
_cell.angle_beta   90.00
_cell.angle_gamma   90.00
#
_symmetry.space_group_name_H-M   'P 1'
#
loop_
_entity.id
_entity.type
_entity.pdbx_description
1 polymer ?
#
loop_
_entity_poly.entity_id
_entity_poly.type
_entity_poly.pdbx_seq_one_letter_code
_entity_poly.pdbx_strand_id
1 'polypeptide(L)'
;MKIKRITHQYPYEVLQSRIDEAHVTGQPLVERPHHYQNLENGQLYYDLYGCIGFPSEVKDNDPGMPGYCAVVGVIKPKAEGEKIQDAKFQLLAEYESRDVPSLIDAVLALRSEWGHGLHPELLVAWFGDPEQHVATLALKNERIKKPLLVTPTYDLYDPCVFDIYVRSIQSVIMPGRVRLYFGGLSLLKSKLSEFKRNNPAVIAAGGMIHTLIMQCEWSDNQRSNAFNLEGEGEVV
;
A
#
# COMPACT_ATOMS: atom_id res chain seq x y z
N MET A 1 -11.19 -1.31 -16.45
CA MET A 1 -10.10 -0.60 -15.77
C MET A 1 -10.68 0.66 -15.14
N LYS A 2 -10.44 0.90 -13.85
CA LYS A 2 -11.10 1.96 -13.06
C LYS A 2 -10.30 3.25 -12.85
N ILE A 3 -9.02 3.23 -13.18
CA ILE A 3 -8.14 4.40 -13.02
C ILE A 3 -7.40 4.73 -14.31
N LYS A 4 -6.93 5.97 -14.42
CA LYS A 4 -5.95 6.39 -15.42
C LYS A 4 -4.74 7.04 -14.76
N ARG A 5 -3.56 6.83 -15.34
CA ARG A 5 -2.34 7.54 -14.95
C ARG A 5 -2.36 8.95 -15.55
N ILE A 6 -2.04 9.94 -14.73
CA ILE A 6 -1.81 11.32 -15.13
C ILE A 6 -0.32 11.60 -14.91
N THR A 7 0.36 12.07 -15.95
CA THR A 7 1.76 12.46 -15.90
C THR A 7 1.94 13.77 -16.65
N HIS A 8 2.91 14.57 -16.22
CA HIS A 8 3.29 15.77 -16.95
C HIS A 8 3.98 15.41 -18.28
N GLN A 9 3.95 16.33 -19.26
CA GLN A 9 4.68 16.19 -20.54
C GLN A 9 6.20 16.12 -20.32
N TYR A 10 6.68 16.78 -19.27
CA TYR A 10 8.08 16.90 -18.84
C TYR A 10 8.21 16.39 -17.40
N PRO A 11 8.15 15.07 -17.17
CA PRO A 11 8.09 14.50 -15.81
C PRO A 11 9.41 14.64 -15.06
N TYR A 12 10.55 14.61 -15.76
CA TYR A 12 11.87 14.73 -15.16
C TYR A 12 12.09 16.15 -14.60
N GLU A 13 11.73 17.16 -15.38
CA GLU A 13 11.85 18.57 -15.03
C GLU A 13 10.92 18.94 -13.87
N VAL A 14 9.70 18.36 -13.85
CA VAL A 14 8.78 18.51 -12.72
C VAL A 14 9.36 17.87 -11.46
N LEU A 15 9.92 16.66 -11.56
CA LEU A 15 10.56 16.02 -10.43
C LEU A 15 11.75 16.84 -9.91
N GLN A 16 12.63 17.31 -10.80
CA GLN A 16 13.77 18.14 -10.43
C GLN A 16 13.32 19.44 -9.75
N SER A 17 12.32 20.13 -10.31
CA SER A 17 11.78 21.36 -9.70
C SER A 17 11.24 21.10 -8.28
N ARG A 18 10.59 19.95 -8.05
CA ARG A 18 10.08 19.59 -6.72
C ARG A 18 11.21 19.20 -5.77
N ILE A 19 12.27 18.59 -6.28
CA ILE A 19 13.49 18.32 -5.50
C ILE A 19 14.12 19.64 -5.05
N ASP A 20 14.25 20.60 -5.96
CA ASP A 20 14.84 21.91 -5.67
C ASP A 20 13.99 22.69 -4.66
N GLU A 21 12.66 22.68 -4.82
CA GLU A 21 11.72 23.29 -3.87
C GLU A 21 11.83 22.66 -2.48
N ALA A 22 11.86 21.33 -2.40
CA ALA A 22 12.01 20.61 -1.15
C ALA A 22 13.36 20.88 -0.48
N HIS A 23 14.44 21.07 -1.25
CA HIS A 23 15.74 21.49 -0.73
C HIS A 23 15.70 22.90 -0.12
N VAL A 24 15.10 23.86 -0.84
CA VAL A 24 14.96 25.26 -0.38
C VAL A 24 14.04 25.38 0.83
N THR A 25 12.96 24.60 0.87
CA THR A 25 11.97 24.64 1.95
C THR A 25 12.28 23.70 3.12
N GLY A 26 13.35 22.90 3.01
CA GLY A 26 13.73 21.91 4.03
C GLY A 26 12.73 20.76 4.18
N GLN A 27 11.92 20.49 3.15
CA GLN A 27 10.97 19.39 3.16
C GLN A 27 11.67 18.08 2.73
N PRO A 28 11.59 17.00 3.53
CA PRO A 28 12.33 15.77 3.22
C PRO A 28 11.66 14.89 2.17
N LEU A 29 10.38 15.14 1.84
CA LEU A 29 9.58 14.31 0.94
C LEU A 29 9.22 15.09 -0.33
N VAL A 30 9.33 14.40 -1.46
CA VAL A 30 9.08 14.94 -2.79
C VAL A 30 7.92 14.20 -3.42
N GLU A 31 7.00 14.95 -4.02
CA GLU A 31 5.89 14.35 -4.76
C GLU A 31 6.39 13.75 -6.09
N ARG A 32 5.98 12.51 -6.39
CA ARG A 32 6.23 11.84 -7.67
C ARG A 32 5.59 12.57 -8.86
N PRO A 33 6.22 12.61 -10.05
CA PRO A 33 5.77 13.40 -11.20
C PRO A 33 4.53 12.82 -11.91
N HIS A 34 3.95 11.74 -11.36
CA HIS A 34 2.73 11.12 -11.84
C HIS A 34 1.78 10.86 -10.68
N HIS A 35 0.50 10.73 -10.99
CA HIS A 35 -0.56 10.36 -10.05
C HIS A 35 -1.67 9.64 -10.81
N TYR A 36 -2.72 9.23 -10.11
CA TYR A 36 -3.83 8.48 -10.69
C TYR A 36 -5.16 9.20 -10.49
N GLN A 37 -6.07 9.02 -11.44
CA GLN A 37 -7.45 9.51 -11.32
C GLN A 37 -8.42 8.34 -11.48
N ASN A 38 -9.35 8.22 -10.54
CA ASN A 38 -10.52 7.35 -10.68
C ASN A 38 -11.43 7.86 -11.80
N LEU A 39 -11.80 6.98 -12.72
CA LEU A 39 -12.62 7.31 -13.89
C LEU A 39 -14.09 7.54 -13.56
N GLU A 40 -14.59 6.98 -12.45
CA GLU A 40 -16.00 7.03 -12.06
C GLU A 40 -16.33 8.33 -11.30
N ASN A 41 -15.45 8.75 -10.39
CA ASN A 41 -15.71 9.89 -9.50
C ASN A 41 -14.69 11.03 -9.61
N GLY A 42 -13.66 10.89 -10.46
CA GLY A 42 -12.63 11.92 -10.67
C GLY A 42 -11.67 12.12 -9.50
N GLN A 43 -11.74 11.30 -8.44
CA GLN A 43 -10.85 11.37 -7.28
C GLN A 43 -9.39 11.13 -7.71
N LEU A 44 -8.48 11.96 -7.19
CA LEU A 44 -7.05 11.84 -7.43
C LEU A 44 -6.39 11.03 -6.32
N TYR A 45 -5.43 10.19 -6.69
CA TYR A 45 -4.58 9.42 -5.79
C TYR A 45 -3.12 9.64 -6.14
N TYR A 46 -2.26 9.79 -5.13
CA TYR A 46 -0.81 9.74 -5.33
C TYR A 46 -0.42 8.37 -5.88
N ASP A 47 -0.88 7.30 -5.22
CA ASP A 47 -0.63 5.92 -5.63
C ASP A 47 -1.73 4.97 -5.09
N LEU A 48 -1.71 3.72 -5.53
CA LEU A 48 -2.57 2.64 -5.05
C LEU A 48 -1.74 1.45 -4.58
N TYR A 49 -2.14 0.86 -3.46
CA TYR A 49 -1.48 -0.27 -2.83
C TYR A 49 -2.43 -1.43 -2.63
N GLY A 50 -1.90 -2.64 -2.78
CA GLY A 50 -2.62 -3.87 -2.50
C GLY A 50 -2.15 -4.48 -1.18
N CYS A 51 -3.05 -5.12 -0.45
CA CYS A 51 -2.71 -5.97 0.69
C CYS A 51 -3.39 -7.34 0.60
N ILE A 52 -2.74 -8.35 1.17
CA ILE A 52 -3.22 -9.72 1.26
C ILE A 52 -2.88 -10.29 2.64
N GLY A 53 -3.86 -10.92 3.26
CA GLY A 53 -3.71 -11.71 4.48
C GLY A 53 -4.33 -13.07 4.22
N PHE A 54 -3.56 -14.13 4.39
CA PHE A 54 -4.03 -15.46 4.07
C PHE A 54 -4.96 -16.02 5.16
N PRO A 55 -5.81 -17.00 4.84
CA PRO A 55 -6.69 -17.63 5.81
C PRO A 55 -5.91 -18.18 7.00
N SER A 56 -6.52 -18.13 8.19
CA SER A 56 -5.91 -18.78 9.36
C SER A 56 -6.07 -20.29 9.28
N GLU A 57 -5.21 -21.01 9.99
CA GLU A 57 -5.31 -22.46 10.10
C GLU A 57 -6.67 -22.90 10.67
N VAL A 58 -7.19 -24.00 10.11
CA VAL A 58 -8.37 -24.69 10.63
C VAL A 58 -7.91 -25.57 11.79
N LYS A 59 -8.58 -25.46 12.93
CA LYS A 59 -8.37 -26.32 14.10
C LYS A 59 -9.64 -27.11 14.39
N ASP A 60 -9.54 -28.21 15.12
CA ASP A 60 -10.68 -29.13 15.35
C ASP A 60 -11.96 -28.42 15.90
N ASN A 61 -11.79 -27.32 16.64
CA ASN A 61 -12.89 -26.53 17.22
C ASN A 61 -13.00 -25.10 16.66
N ASP A 62 -12.21 -24.74 15.64
CA ASP A 62 -12.24 -23.41 15.02
C ASP A 62 -12.15 -23.58 13.50
N PRO A 63 -13.21 -23.23 12.74
CA PRO A 63 -13.18 -23.34 11.28
C PRO A 63 -12.12 -22.43 10.65
N GLY A 64 -11.43 -21.59 11.43
CA GLY A 64 -10.49 -20.60 10.94
C GLY A 64 -11.20 -19.38 10.38
N MET A 65 -10.44 -18.31 10.22
CA MET A 65 -10.86 -17.05 9.64
C MET A 65 -10.55 -17.03 8.14
N PRO A 66 -11.44 -16.46 7.31
CA PRO A 66 -11.15 -16.28 5.90
C PRO A 66 -9.95 -15.34 5.73
N GLY A 67 -9.18 -15.57 4.67
CA GLY A 67 -8.21 -14.62 4.19
C GLY A 67 -8.90 -13.38 3.61
N TYR A 68 -8.13 -12.31 3.46
CA TYR A 68 -8.60 -10.99 3.06
C TYR A 68 -7.62 -10.37 2.07
N CYS A 69 -8.13 -9.69 1.05
CA CYS A 69 -7.31 -8.83 0.22
C CYS A 69 -8.03 -7.53 -0.10
N ALA A 70 -7.28 -6.45 -0.28
CA ALA A 70 -7.86 -5.15 -0.59
C ALA A 70 -6.92 -4.26 -1.40
N VAL A 71 -7.52 -3.29 -2.09
CA VAL A 71 -6.82 -2.18 -2.75
C VAL A 71 -7.15 -0.88 -2.01
N VAL A 72 -6.12 -0.13 -1.65
CA VAL A 72 -6.22 1.18 -0.99
C VAL A 72 -5.54 2.24 -1.83
N GLY A 73 -6.24 3.33 -2.10
CA GLY A 73 -5.69 4.52 -2.75
C GLY A 73 -5.23 5.54 -1.72
N VAL A 74 -4.06 6.14 -1.91
CA VAL A 74 -3.60 7.29 -1.12
C VAL A 74 -4.11 8.56 -1.82
N ILE A 75 -5.07 9.24 -1.21
CA ILE A 75 -5.73 10.42 -1.76
C ILE A 75 -4.73 11.55 -1.94
N LYS A 76 -4.67 12.08 -3.16
CA LYS A 76 -4.01 13.34 -3.45
C LYS A 76 -4.98 14.48 -3.12
N PRO A 77 -4.67 15.36 -2.15
CA PRO A 77 -5.53 16.48 -1.80
C PRO A 77 -5.67 17.44 -2.97
N LYS A 78 -6.86 18.05 -3.09
CA LYS A 78 -7.14 19.09 -4.10
C LYS A 78 -6.75 20.49 -3.61
N ALA A 79 -6.68 20.69 -2.29
CA ALA A 79 -6.36 21.96 -1.68
C ALA A 79 -4.83 22.12 -1.57
N GLU A 80 -4.34 23.30 -1.94
CA GLU A 80 -2.94 23.69 -1.72
C GLU A 80 -2.69 23.85 -0.21
N GLY A 81 -1.55 23.33 0.27
CA GLY A 81 -1.11 23.46 1.67
C GLY A 81 -1.26 22.22 2.56
N GLU A 82 -1.92 21.15 2.10
CA GLU A 82 -1.89 19.87 2.82
C GLU A 82 -0.52 19.18 2.67
N LYS A 83 0.06 18.73 3.79
CA LYS A 83 1.33 18.00 3.78
C LYS A 83 1.15 16.63 3.16
N ILE A 84 2.11 16.22 2.32
CA ILE A 84 2.14 14.89 1.68
C ILE A 84 2.02 13.76 2.73
N GLN A 85 2.62 13.94 3.91
CA GLN A 85 2.62 12.97 5.02
C GLN A 85 1.23 12.75 5.64
N ASP A 86 0.36 13.75 5.54
CA ASP A 86 -0.99 13.74 6.13
C ASP A 86 -2.04 13.19 5.16
N ALA A 87 -1.59 12.61 4.04
CA ALA A 87 -2.47 12.04 3.03
C ALA A 87 -3.48 11.06 3.62
N LYS A 88 -4.68 11.09 3.05
CA LYS A 88 -5.82 10.25 3.43
C LYS A 88 -5.78 8.96 2.63
N PHE A 89 -6.35 7.90 3.18
CA PHE A 89 -6.47 6.58 2.58
C PHE A 89 -7.93 6.31 2.22
N GLN A 90 -8.14 5.71 1.06
CA GLN A 90 -9.46 5.28 0.59
C GLN A 90 -9.42 3.80 0.29
N LEU A 91 -10.25 3.02 0.96
CA LEU A 91 -10.50 1.63 0.58
C LEU A 91 -11.29 1.63 -0.74
N LEU A 92 -10.74 0.97 -1.77
CA LEU A 92 -11.26 0.99 -3.13
C LEU A 92 -11.94 -0.31 -3.52
N ALA A 93 -11.41 -1.42 -3.05
CA ALA A 93 -11.98 -2.75 -3.24
C ALA A 93 -11.49 -3.68 -2.14
N GLU A 94 -12.29 -4.68 -1.81
CA GLU A 94 -11.96 -5.72 -0.86
C GLU A 94 -12.62 -7.05 -1.25
N TYR A 95 -12.02 -8.15 -0.83
CA TYR A 95 -12.51 -9.50 -1.04
C TYR A 95 -12.05 -10.40 0.11
N GLU A 96 -12.87 -11.40 0.46
CA GLU A 96 -12.50 -12.42 1.44
C GLU A 96 -12.76 -13.83 0.89
N SER A 97 -11.90 -14.78 1.27
CA SER A 97 -12.06 -16.20 0.92
C SER A 97 -11.35 -17.09 1.92
N ARG A 98 -11.91 -18.27 2.18
CA ARG A 98 -11.25 -19.35 2.93
C ARG A 98 -10.29 -20.16 2.08
N ASP A 99 -10.43 -20.09 0.76
CA ASP A 99 -9.63 -20.82 -0.20
C ASP A 99 -8.50 -19.93 -0.76
N VAL A 100 -7.25 -20.37 -0.57
CA VAL A 100 -6.04 -19.62 -0.95
C VAL A 100 -5.95 -19.40 -2.47
N PRO A 101 -6.14 -20.41 -3.35
CA PRO A 101 -6.22 -20.20 -4.79
C PRO A 101 -7.23 -19.14 -5.20
N SER A 102 -8.46 -19.20 -4.65
CA SER A 102 -9.51 -18.22 -4.94
C SER A 102 -9.15 -16.81 -4.47
N LEU A 103 -8.48 -16.69 -3.31
CA LEU A 103 -7.98 -15.41 -2.81
C LEU A 103 -6.91 -14.82 -3.75
N ILE A 104 -5.98 -15.64 -4.22
CA ILE A 104 -4.96 -15.22 -5.19
C ILE A 104 -5.61 -14.80 -6.51
N ASP A 105 -6.61 -15.55 -7.00
CA ASP A 105 -7.35 -15.18 -8.21
C ASP A 105 -8.07 -13.84 -8.07
N ALA A 106 -8.65 -13.56 -6.90
CA ALA A 106 -9.24 -12.26 -6.60
C ALA A 106 -8.18 -11.15 -6.62
N VAL A 107 -6.99 -11.36 -6.06
CA VAL A 107 -5.88 -10.39 -6.13
C VAL A 107 -5.48 -10.11 -7.58
N LEU A 108 -5.38 -11.15 -8.41
CA LEU A 108 -5.06 -11.02 -9.84
C LEU A 108 -6.16 -10.26 -10.62
N ALA A 109 -7.42 -10.45 -10.25
CA ALA A 109 -8.54 -9.70 -10.82
C ALA A 109 -8.50 -8.23 -10.38
N LEU A 110 -8.35 -7.97 -9.07
CA LEU A 110 -8.28 -6.62 -8.51
C LEU A 110 -7.12 -5.81 -9.07
N ARG A 111 -5.91 -6.40 -9.16
CA ARG A 111 -4.75 -5.68 -9.75
C ARG A 111 -5.04 -5.28 -11.21
N SER A 112 -5.70 -6.16 -11.98
CA SER A 112 -6.04 -5.85 -13.38
C SER A 112 -7.13 -4.78 -13.47
N GLU A 113 -8.13 -4.82 -12.59
CA GLU A 113 -9.21 -3.84 -12.53
C GLU A 113 -8.69 -2.43 -12.18
N TRP A 114 -7.75 -2.37 -11.23
CA TRP A 114 -7.17 -1.15 -10.67
C TRP A 114 -5.86 -0.72 -11.33
N GLY A 115 -5.62 -1.14 -12.58
CA GLY A 115 -4.65 -0.49 -13.46
C GLY A 115 -3.23 -1.05 -13.42
N HIS A 116 -3.01 -2.26 -12.89
CA HIS A 116 -1.73 -2.94 -13.00
C HIS A 116 -1.18 -2.89 -14.44
N GLY A 117 0.05 -2.39 -14.58
CA GLY A 117 0.70 -2.18 -15.88
C GLY A 117 0.50 -0.80 -16.50
N LEU A 118 -0.29 0.10 -15.91
CA LEU A 118 -0.33 1.53 -16.30
C LEU A 118 0.97 2.26 -15.93
N HIS A 119 1.63 1.82 -14.87
CA HIS A 119 2.97 2.21 -14.46
C HIS A 119 3.75 0.93 -14.12
N PRO A 120 5.07 0.86 -14.35
CA PRO A 120 5.87 -0.33 -14.08
C PRO A 120 5.77 -0.84 -12.64
N GLU A 121 5.47 0.03 -11.67
CA GLU A 121 5.45 -0.30 -10.24
C GLU A 121 4.04 -0.49 -9.67
N LEU A 122 3.00 -0.05 -10.39
CA LEU A 122 1.64 -0.01 -9.87
C LEU A 122 1.08 -1.43 -9.65
N LEU A 123 0.72 -1.72 -8.40
CA LEU A 123 0.14 -2.99 -7.95
C LEU A 123 0.95 -4.23 -8.39
N VAL A 124 2.28 -4.09 -8.51
CA VAL A 124 3.20 -5.20 -8.76
C VAL A 124 3.41 -6.02 -7.50
N ALA A 125 3.64 -5.32 -6.38
CA ALA A 125 3.78 -5.91 -5.06
C ALA A 125 2.52 -5.67 -4.21
N TRP A 126 2.20 -6.65 -3.38
CA TRP A 126 1.10 -6.61 -2.42
C TRP A 126 1.65 -6.84 -1.02
N PHE A 127 1.25 -5.99 -0.07
CA PHE A 127 1.67 -6.11 1.33
C PHE A 127 1.01 -7.31 1.99
N GLY A 128 1.80 -8.18 2.62
CA GLY A 128 1.31 -9.38 3.28
C GLY A 128 2.45 -10.18 3.90
N ASP A 129 2.17 -11.43 4.26
CA ASP A 129 3.21 -12.37 4.69
C ASP A 129 3.80 -13.09 3.45
N PRO A 130 5.07 -12.85 3.09
CA PRO A 130 5.69 -13.49 1.92
C PRO A 130 6.02 -14.97 2.15
N GLU A 131 6.07 -15.44 3.40
CA GLU A 131 6.42 -16.82 3.77
C GLU A 131 5.20 -17.73 3.85
N GLN A 132 4.00 -17.16 3.99
CA GLN A 132 2.77 -17.92 4.05
C GLN A 132 2.32 -18.39 2.65
N HIS A 133 2.08 -19.69 2.49
CA HIS A 133 1.62 -20.32 1.24
C HIS A 133 2.52 -20.08 -0.01
N VAL A 134 3.84 -19.94 0.19
CA VAL A 134 4.84 -19.74 -0.89
C VAL A 134 4.69 -20.74 -2.04
N ALA A 135 4.50 -22.04 -1.73
CA ALA A 135 4.36 -23.07 -2.75
C ALA A 135 3.13 -22.85 -3.66
N THR A 136 1.99 -22.49 -3.07
CA THR A 136 0.76 -22.19 -3.83
C THR A 136 0.93 -20.94 -4.68
N LEU A 137 1.57 -19.90 -4.14
CA LEU A 137 1.88 -18.68 -4.87
C LEU A 137 2.83 -18.95 -6.04
N ALA A 138 3.89 -19.74 -5.82
CA ALA A 138 4.86 -20.12 -6.85
C ALA A 138 4.19 -20.89 -8.00
N LEU A 139 3.40 -21.92 -7.69
CA LEU A 139 2.64 -22.69 -8.69
C LEU A 139 1.67 -21.83 -9.50
N LYS A 140 1.09 -20.80 -8.89
CA LYS A 140 0.23 -19.84 -9.59
C LYS A 140 1.06 -18.91 -10.48
N ASN A 141 2.20 -18.43 -9.97
CA ASN A 141 3.11 -17.53 -10.67
C ASN A 141 3.71 -18.16 -11.94
N GLU A 142 4.00 -19.46 -11.94
CA GLU A 142 4.46 -20.20 -13.12
C GLU A 142 3.47 -20.15 -14.30
N ARG A 143 2.18 -19.94 -14.03
CA ARG A 143 1.11 -19.95 -15.03
C ARG A 143 0.74 -18.57 -15.56
N ILE A 144 1.33 -17.50 -15.04
CA ILE A 144 0.98 -16.12 -15.39
C ILE A 144 2.20 -15.34 -15.89
N LYS A 145 2.01 -14.47 -16.89
CA LYS A 145 3.10 -13.70 -17.50
C LYS A 145 3.72 -12.65 -16.58
N LYS A 146 2.91 -12.10 -15.66
CA LYS A 146 3.33 -11.08 -14.69
C LYS A 146 3.12 -11.64 -13.28
N PRO A 147 4.18 -12.09 -12.61
CA PRO A 147 4.07 -12.74 -11.31
C PRO A 147 3.47 -11.78 -10.28
N LEU A 148 2.73 -12.34 -9.32
CA LEU A 148 2.31 -11.64 -8.13
C LEU A 148 3.45 -11.68 -7.11
N LEU A 149 3.89 -10.52 -6.65
CA LEU A 149 4.86 -10.39 -5.57
C LEU A 149 4.13 -10.05 -4.28
N VAL A 150 4.47 -10.76 -3.20
CA VAL A 150 4.03 -10.42 -1.85
C VAL A 150 5.24 -9.88 -1.10
N THR A 151 5.12 -8.70 -0.51
CA THR A 151 6.19 -8.03 0.25
C THR A 151 5.79 -7.97 1.72
N PRO A 152 6.75 -8.18 2.65
CA PRO A 152 6.45 -8.02 4.07
C PRO A 152 6.02 -6.59 4.37
N THR A 153 5.19 -6.47 5.41
CA THR A 153 4.86 -5.21 6.05
C THR A 153 5.98 -4.83 7.04
N TYR A 154 6.12 -3.55 7.37
CA TYR A 154 7.29 -3.01 8.08
C TYR A 154 7.67 -3.79 9.36
N ASP A 155 6.69 -4.06 10.23
CA ASP A 155 6.89 -4.74 11.52
C ASP A 155 6.36 -6.19 11.50
N LEU A 156 6.30 -6.85 10.33
CA LEU A 156 5.66 -8.16 10.19
C LEU A 156 6.19 -9.21 11.20
N TYR A 157 7.51 -9.17 11.45
CA TYR A 157 8.19 -10.13 12.31
C TYR A 157 8.26 -9.70 13.78
N ASP A 158 7.62 -8.58 14.16
CA ASP A 158 7.54 -8.15 15.55
C ASP A 158 6.57 -9.05 16.35
N PRO A 159 6.93 -9.53 17.56
CA PRO A 159 6.03 -10.35 18.38
C PRO A 159 4.68 -9.70 18.72
N CYS A 160 4.62 -8.36 18.70
CA CYS A 160 3.44 -7.53 18.97
C CYS A 160 2.82 -6.95 17.69
N VAL A 161 3.17 -7.47 16.51
CA VAL A 161 2.71 -7.00 15.19
C VAL A 161 1.20 -6.74 15.12
N PHE A 162 0.38 -7.66 15.66
CA PHE A 162 -1.07 -7.50 15.64
C PHE A 162 -1.52 -6.24 16.39
N ASP A 163 -0.98 -5.99 17.58
CA ASP A 163 -1.34 -4.82 18.39
C ASP A 163 -0.85 -3.52 17.75
N ILE A 164 0.34 -3.55 17.14
CA ILE A 164 0.90 -2.41 16.37
C ILE A 164 -0.03 -2.06 15.20
N TYR A 165 -0.49 -3.06 14.46
CA TYR A 165 -1.35 -2.87 13.29
C TYR A 165 -2.77 -2.42 13.68
N VAL A 166 -3.33 -2.97 14.77
CA VAL A 166 -4.60 -2.49 15.33
C VAL A 166 -4.50 -1.01 15.70
N ARG A 167 -3.46 -0.60 16.44
CA ARG A 167 -3.24 0.81 16.82
C ARG A 167 -3.10 1.71 15.61
N SER A 168 -2.40 1.24 14.58
CA SER A 168 -2.20 1.98 13.32
C SER A 168 -3.53 2.21 12.60
N ILE A 169 -4.37 1.18 12.45
CA ILE A 169 -5.72 1.34 11.88
C ILE A 169 -6.56 2.29 12.75
N GLN A 170 -6.57 2.09 14.07
CA GLN A 170 -7.33 2.93 14.99
C GLN A 170 -6.95 4.41 14.87
N SER A 171 -5.65 4.71 14.70
CA SER A 171 -5.15 6.07 14.54
C SER A 171 -5.72 6.79 13.30
N VAL A 172 -6.11 6.04 12.26
CA VAL A 172 -6.64 6.60 11.01
C VAL A 172 -8.16 6.54 10.89
N ILE A 173 -8.87 5.86 11.79
CA ILE A 173 -10.35 5.84 11.82
C ILE A 173 -10.94 6.63 12.98
N MET A 174 -10.10 7.17 13.86
CA MET A 174 -10.52 7.89 15.06
C MET A 174 -11.32 9.16 14.72
N PRO A 175 -12.48 9.40 15.37
CA PRO A 175 -13.24 10.62 15.20
C PRO A 175 -12.39 11.88 15.42
N GLY A 176 -12.54 12.88 14.55
CA GLY A 176 -11.77 14.13 14.57
C GLY A 176 -10.41 14.06 13.88
N ARG A 177 -9.90 12.86 13.53
CA ARG A 177 -8.65 12.66 12.76
C ARG A 177 -8.77 11.54 11.73
N VAL A 178 -9.94 11.40 11.10
CA VAL A 178 -10.19 10.34 10.13
C VAL A 178 -9.29 10.54 8.91
N ARG A 179 -8.41 9.58 8.67
CA ARG A 179 -7.57 9.45 7.49
C ARG A 179 -7.98 8.29 6.61
N LEU A 180 -8.57 7.22 7.13
CA LEU A 180 -9.05 6.07 6.35
C LEU A 180 -10.56 6.15 6.10
N TYR A 181 -10.94 6.11 4.84
CA TYR A 181 -12.33 6.08 4.38
C TYR A 181 -12.66 4.71 3.78
N PHE A 182 -13.77 4.10 4.21
CA PHE A 182 -14.16 2.75 3.77
C PHE A 182 -14.85 2.71 2.40
N GLY A 183 -15.31 3.84 1.84
CA GLY A 183 -15.86 3.88 0.47
C GLY A 183 -17.15 3.08 0.27
N GLY A 184 -17.94 2.86 1.32
CA GLY A 184 -19.14 2.02 1.29
C GLY A 184 -18.87 0.52 1.42
N LEU A 185 -17.60 0.11 1.50
CA LEU A 185 -17.18 -1.25 1.75
C LEU A 185 -17.29 -1.59 3.24
N SER A 186 -17.51 -2.87 3.57
CA SER A 186 -18.00 -3.27 4.90
C SER A 186 -17.28 -4.48 5.52
N LEU A 187 -16.55 -5.29 4.74
CA LEU A 187 -15.80 -6.44 5.26
C LEU A 187 -14.76 -5.97 6.27
N LEU A 188 -13.85 -5.06 5.91
CA LEU A 188 -12.85 -4.56 6.86
C LEU A 188 -13.51 -3.92 8.08
N LYS A 189 -14.54 -3.09 7.86
CA LYS A 189 -15.28 -2.43 8.94
C LYS A 189 -15.88 -3.44 9.92
N SER A 190 -16.44 -4.54 9.43
CA SER A 190 -16.98 -5.62 10.26
C SER A 190 -15.88 -6.32 11.07
N LYS A 191 -14.73 -6.63 10.45
CA LYS A 191 -13.61 -7.30 11.14
C LYS A 191 -12.99 -6.43 12.24
N LEU A 192 -12.95 -5.12 12.02
CA LEU A 192 -12.48 -4.15 13.02
C LEU A 192 -13.42 -4.03 14.22
N SER A 193 -14.68 -4.44 14.12
CA SER A 193 -15.57 -4.44 15.29
C SER A 193 -15.36 -5.64 16.21
N GLU A 194 -14.87 -6.77 15.68
CA GLU A 194 -14.69 -8.01 16.44
C GLU A 194 -13.29 -8.16 17.07
N PHE A 195 -12.28 -7.40 16.60
CA PHE A 195 -10.87 -7.42 17.02
C PHE A 195 -10.33 -8.80 17.47
N LYS A 196 -10.66 -9.85 16.71
CA LYS A 196 -10.13 -11.19 16.97
C LYS A 196 -8.62 -11.19 16.72
N ARG A 197 -7.86 -11.70 17.69
CA ARG A 197 -6.40 -11.79 17.58
C ARG A 197 -6.02 -12.56 16.30
N ASN A 198 -5.00 -12.07 15.61
CA ASN A 198 -4.50 -12.63 14.36
C ASN A 198 -5.53 -12.68 13.22
N ASN A 199 -6.54 -11.79 13.22
CA ASN A 199 -7.47 -11.67 12.10
C ASN A 199 -6.71 -11.30 10.80
N PRO A 200 -6.81 -12.11 9.73
CA PRO A 200 -6.11 -11.86 8.46
C PRO A 200 -6.36 -10.47 7.86
N ALA A 201 -7.58 -9.92 8.01
CA ALA A 201 -7.90 -8.59 7.50
C ALA A 201 -7.14 -7.48 8.25
N VAL A 202 -6.94 -7.65 9.57
CA VAL A 202 -6.19 -6.70 10.39
C VAL A 202 -4.70 -6.80 10.07
N ILE A 203 -4.17 -8.01 9.92
CA ILE A 203 -2.76 -8.21 9.54
C ILE A 203 -2.49 -7.58 8.17
N ALA A 204 -3.35 -7.82 7.18
CA ALA A 204 -3.19 -7.30 5.83
C ALA A 204 -3.38 -5.78 5.76
N ALA A 205 -4.58 -5.28 6.07
CA ALA A 205 -4.92 -3.88 5.91
C ALA A 205 -4.18 -3.01 6.94
N GLY A 206 -4.04 -3.49 8.17
CA GLY A 206 -3.34 -2.78 9.23
C GLY A 206 -1.85 -2.73 9.02
N GLY A 207 -1.25 -3.84 8.59
CA GLY A 207 0.16 -3.86 8.22
C GLY A 207 0.47 -2.96 7.04
N MET A 208 -0.37 -2.97 6.01
CA MET A 208 -0.23 -2.03 4.88
C MET A 208 -0.37 -0.58 5.36
N ILE A 209 -1.42 -0.22 6.08
CA ILE A 209 -1.62 1.15 6.57
C ILE A 209 -0.45 1.60 7.45
N HIS A 210 0.01 0.73 8.34
CA HIS A 210 1.17 0.99 9.19
C HIS A 210 2.42 1.27 8.34
N THR A 211 2.72 0.39 7.40
CA THR A 211 3.86 0.51 6.48
C THR A 211 3.79 1.83 5.69
N LEU A 212 2.61 2.15 5.15
CA LEU A 212 2.34 3.39 4.43
C LEU A 212 2.60 4.62 5.31
N ILE A 213 2.12 4.64 6.55
CA ILE A 213 2.35 5.76 7.48
C ILE A 213 3.84 5.92 7.80
N MET A 214 4.54 4.81 8.05
CA MET A 214 5.95 4.83 8.47
C MET A 214 6.89 5.23 7.33
N GLN A 215 6.62 4.78 6.11
CA GLN A 215 7.55 4.94 4.99
C GLN A 215 7.14 6.03 4.01
N CYS A 216 5.89 6.51 4.05
CA CYS A 216 5.35 7.47 3.09
C CYS A 216 5.59 7.03 1.62
N GLU A 217 5.32 5.74 1.33
CA GLU A 217 5.62 5.05 0.07
C GLU A 217 5.12 5.74 -1.21
N TRP A 218 4.21 6.73 -1.09
CA TRP A 218 3.66 7.51 -2.20
C TRP A 218 4.47 8.77 -2.52
N SER A 219 5.61 8.94 -1.85
CA SER A 219 6.53 10.06 -2.01
C SER A 219 7.97 9.56 -2.09
N ASP A 220 8.84 10.38 -2.68
CA ASP A 220 10.26 10.08 -2.78
C ASP A 220 11.01 10.81 -1.66
N ASN A 221 11.97 10.13 -1.04
CA ASN A 221 12.85 10.75 -0.04
C ASN A 221 13.92 11.59 -0.75
N GLN A 222 14.14 12.82 -0.26
CA GLN A 222 15.24 13.69 -0.70
C GLN A 222 16.63 13.12 -0.44
N ARG A 223 16.76 12.16 0.48
CA ARG A 223 18.05 11.58 0.88
C ARG A 223 18.59 10.63 -0.20
N SER A 224 19.08 11.21 -1.30
CA SER A 224 20.35 10.75 -1.83
C SER A 224 21.42 11.01 -0.77
N ASN A 225 22.36 10.08 -0.56
CA ASN A 225 23.48 10.29 0.33
C ASN A 225 24.24 11.55 -0.11
N ALA A 226 24.03 12.68 0.59
CA ALA A 226 24.98 13.76 0.58
C ALA A 226 26.29 13.19 1.17
N PHE A 227 27.40 13.38 0.46
CA PHE A 227 28.76 12.87 0.73
C PHE A 227 29.09 11.46 0.21
N ASN A 228 29.28 11.32 -1.10
CA ASN A 228 30.56 10.78 -1.55
C ASN A 228 31.50 11.97 -1.64
N LEU A 229 32.31 12.20 -0.61
CA LEU A 229 33.50 13.03 -0.78
C LEU A 229 34.36 12.30 -1.80
N GLU A 230 34.44 12.85 -3.01
CA GLU A 230 35.59 12.63 -3.87
C GLU A 230 36.81 13.03 -3.05
N GLY A 231 37.48 12.02 -2.49
CA GLY A 231 38.80 12.18 -1.92
C GLY A 231 39.79 12.37 -3.06
N GLU A 232 39.81 13.56 -3.65
CA GLU A 232 41.03 14.13 -4.19
C GLU A 232 42.04 14.20 -3.03
N GLY A 233 42.97 13.25 -3.06
CA GLY A 233 44.17 13.25 -2.22
C GLY A 233 45.35 13.02 -3.14
N GLU A 234 45.80 14.11 -3.77
CA GLU A 234 47.11 14.20 -4.42
C GLU A 234 48.24 13.82 -3.44
N VAL A 235 49.17 13.03 -3.96
CA VAL A 235 50.63 13.17 -3.82
C VAL A 235 51.18 13.62 -2.46
N VAL A 236 51.77 12.66 -1.71
CA VAL A 236 53.20 12.67 -1.34
C VAL A 236 53.72 11.24 -1.38
#